data_AF-A0A1G0CB67-F1
#
_entry.id   AF-A0A1G0CB67-F1
#
_cell.length_a   1.000
_cell.length_b   1.000
_cell.length_c   1.000
_cell.angle_alpha   90.00
_cell.angle_beta   90.00
_cell.angle_gamma   90.00
#
_symmetry.space_group_name_H-M   'P 1'
#
loop_
_entity.id
_entity.type
_entity.pdbx_description
1 polymer ?
#
loop_
_entity_poly.entity_id
_entity_poly.type
_entity_poly.pdbx_seq_one_letter_code
_entity_poly.pdbx_strand_id
1 'polypeptide(L)' 'MTTTNLKDGDFCKVIAGTHKGKSGFVQDINTSKTGHITITVSQQNGVRFKTLGKNVELTKDE' A
#
# COMPACT_ATOMS: atom_id res chain seq x y z
N MET A 1 -15.12 -10.01 -2.08
CA MET A 1 -13.89 -9.24 -2.36
C MET A 1 -13.32 -8.83 -1.02
N THR A 2 -12.13 -9.29 -0.67
CA THR A 2 -11.46 -8.91 0.58
C THR A 2 -11.01 -7.46 0.45
N THR A 3 -11.85 -6.54 0.90
CA THR A 3 -11.52 -5.13 1.02
C THR A 3 -10.50 -5.03 2.15
N THR A 4 -9.21 -5.08 1.80
CA THR A 4 -8.13 -4.82 2.75
C THR A 4 -8.37 -3.43 3.31
N ASN A 5 -8.75 -3.37 4.58
CA ASN A 5 -9.15 -2.14 5.26
C ASN A 5 -7.89 -1.35 5.61
N LEU A 6 -7.20 -0.86 4.57
CA LEU A 6 -5.96 -0.11 4.66
C LEU A 6 -6.22 1.22 5.38
N LYS A 7 -5.36 1.55 6.32
CA LYS A 7 -5.34 2.83 7.02
C LYS A 7 -3.96 3.47 6.92
N ASP A 8 -3.93 4.80 7.03
CA ASP A 8 -2.67 5.53 7.12
C ASP A 8 -1.91 5.05 8.36
N GLY A 9 -0.60 4.80 8.20
CA GLY A 9 0.26 4.25 9.24
C GLY A 9 0.32 2.72 9.28
N ASP A 10 -0.52 2.01 8.54
CA ASP A 10 -0.41 0.55 8.46
C ASP A 10 0.87 0.13 7.75
N PHE A 11 1.53 -0.93 8.22
CA PHE A 11 2.62 -1.56 7.49
C PHE A 11 2.07 -2.54 6.45
N CYS A 12 2.57 -2.44 5.22
CA CYS A 12 2.11 -3.26 4.12
C CYS A 12 3.26 -3.78 3.26
N LYS A 13 3.02 -4.92 2.62
CA LYS A 13 3.90 -5.53 1.63
C LYS A 13 3.22 -5.57 0.27
N VAL A 14 3.95 -5.18 -0.75
CA VAL A 14 3.46 -5.21 -2.13
C VAL A 14 3.60 -6.63 -2.69
N ILE A 15 2.46 -7.24 -3.01
CA ILE A 15 2.38 -8.63 -3.49
C ILE A 15 2.28 -8.72 -5.03
N ALA A 16 1.93 -7.62 -5.71
CA ALA A 16 1.75 -7.57 -7.17
C ALA A 16 2.15 -6.22 -7.80
N GLY A 17 2.39 -6.22 -9.12
CA GLY A 17 2.76 -5.03 -9.90
C GLY A 17 4.26 -4.71 -9.88
N THR A 18 4.62 -3.53 -10.39
CA THR A 18 6.03 -3.10 -10.58
C THR A 18 6.84 -3.04 -9.28
N HIS A 19 6.18 -2.79 -8.16
CA HIS A 19 6.82 -2.66 -6.84
C HIS A 19 6.73 -3.93 -6.00
N LYS A 20 6.37 -5.08 -6.60
CA LYS A 20 6.28 -6.38 -5.91
C LYS A 20 7.55 -6.69 -5.12
N GLY A 21 7.38 -7.16 -3.88
CA GLY A 21 8.45 -7.49 -2.95
C GLY A 21 8.90 -6.34 -2.06
N LYS A 22 8.51 -5.09 -2.37
CA LYS A 22 8.75 -3.94 -1.48
C LYS A 22 7.75 -3.93 -0.32
N SER A 23 8.15 -3.33 0.79
CA SER A 23 7.32 -3.10 1.97
C SER A 23 7.55 -1.71 2.54
N GLY A 24 6.60 -1.24 3.33
CA GLY A 24 6.67 0.05 3.99
C GLY A 24 5.34 0.46 4.62
N PHE A 25 5.31 1.67 5.14
CA PHE A 25 4.13 2.24 5.79
C PHE A 25 3.23 2.93 4.77
N VAL A 26 1.93 2.68 4.88
CA VAL A 26 0.90 3.34 4.09
C VAL A 26 0.83 4.80 4.49
N GLN A 27 0.86 5.66 3.47
CA GLN A 27 0.62 7.08 3.53
C GLN A 27 -0.35 7.47 2.41
N ASP A 28 -1.26 8.37 2.67
CA ASP A 28 -2.16 8.98 1.69
C ASP A 28 -2.98 7.94 0.90
N ILE A 29 -4.12 7.54 1.46
CA ILE A 29 -5.09 6.67 0.78
C ILE A 29 -6.04 7.53 -0.06
N ASN A 30 -6.06 7.29 -1.38
CA ASN A 30 -6.89 8.03 -2.32
C ASN A 30 -7.72 7.09 -3.19
N THR A 31 -8.99 7.40 -3.36
CA THR A 31 -9.85 6.72 -4.33
C THR A 31 -9.78 7.45 -5.67
N SER A 32 -9.29 6.77 -6.70
CA SER A 32 -9.21 7.31 -8.06
C SER A 32 -10.59 7.48 -8.70
N LYS A 33 -10.66 8.26 -9.80
CA LYS A 33 -11.90 8.48 -10.57
C LYS A 33 -12.56 7.17 -11.04
N THR A 34 -11.79 6.11 -11.26
CA THR A 34 -12.31 4.79 -11.67
C THR A 34 -12.68 3.89 -10.48
N GLY A 35 -12.69 4.42 -9.26
CA GLY A 35 -13.04 3.68 -8.04
C GLY A 35 -11.93 2.81 -7.47
N HIS A 36 -10.73 2.82 -8.08
CA HIS A 36 -9.60 2.06 -7.53
C HIS A 36 -8.94 2.83 -6.39
N ILE A 37 -8.71 2.14 -5.27
CA ILE A 37 -7.92 2.67 -4.16
C ILE A 37 -6.45 2.68 -4.57
N THR A 38 -5.81 3.83 -4.39
CA THR A 38 -4.37 4.03 -4.51
C THR A 38 -3.83 4.42 -3.15
N ILE A 39 -2.62 3.97 -2.86
CA ILE A 39 -1.90 4.32 -1.64
C ILE A 39 -0.50 4.78 -2.00
N THR A 40 0.07 5.66 -1.20
CA THR A 40 1.51 5.92 -1.20
C THR A 40 2.14 5.03 -0.12
N VAL A 41 3.27 4.42 -0.42
CA VAL A 41 4.01 3.62 0.55
C VAL A 41 5.33 4.30 0.79
N SER A 42 5.66 4.55 2.06
CA SER A 42 6.94 5.10 2.51
C SER A 42 7.79 3.98 3.10
N GLN A 43 8.97 3.79 2.53
CA GLN A 43 9.96 2.83 3.02
C GLN A 43 10.90 3.49 4.03
N GLN A 44 11.53 2.69 4.89
CA GLN A 44 12.51 3.19 5.88
C GLN A 44 13.75 3.84 5.24
N ASN A 45 14.11 3.41 4.02
CA ASN A 45 15.22 4.00 3.26
C ASN A 45 14.90 5.36 2.61
N GLY A 46 13.74 5.95 2.93
CA GLY A 46 13.29 7.24 2.39
C GLY A 46 12.61 7.16 1.01
N VAL A 47 12.52 5.98 0.40
CA VAL A 47 11.82 5.80 -0.88
C VAL A 47 10.31 5.86 -0.67
N ARG A 48 9.63 6.69 -1.46
CA ARG A 48 8.16 6.76 -1.52
C ARG A 48 7.68 6.37 -2.90
N PHE A 49 6.63 5.56 -2.99
CA PHE A 49 6.05 5.17 -4.26
C PHE A 49 4.54 4.97 -4.16
N LYS A 50 3.82 5.19 -5.27
CA LYS A 50 2.37 4.98 -5.34
C LYS A 50 2.07 3.59 -5.90
N THR A 51 1.08 2.90 -5.32
CA THR A 51 0.59 1.61 -5.80
C THR A 51 -0.92 1.50 -5.61
N LEU A 52 -1.53 0.45 -6.16
CA LEU A 52 -2.94 0.15 -5.95
C LEU A 52 -3.12 -0.59 -4.61
N GLY A 53 -4.14 -0.22 -3.84
CA GLY A 53 -4.46 -0.88 -2.57
C GLY A 53 -4.73 -2.37 -2.73
N LYS A 54 -5.25 -2.81 -3.87
CA LYS A 54 -5.46 -4.24 -4.18
C LYS A 54 -4.16 -5.04 -4.39
N ASN A 55 -3.02 -4.36 -4.59
CA ASN A 55 -1.72 -4.99 -4.83
C ASN A 55 -0.88 -5.09 -3.56
N VAL A 56 -1.43 -4.71 -2.40
CA VAL A 56 -0.73 -4.77 -1.12
C VAL A 56 -1.48 -5.63 -0.11
N GLU A 57 -0.72 -6.20 0.82
CA GLU A 57 -1.22 -6.97 1.94
C GLU A 57 -0.74 -6.31 3.23
N LEU A 58 -1.64 -6.18 4.21
CA LEU A 58 -1.31 -5.70 5.54
C LEU A 58 -0.45 -6.73 6.23
N THR A 59 0.69 -6.29 6.77
CA THR A 59 1.55 -7.14 7.59
C THR A 59 1.58 -6.51 8.96
N LYS A 60 1.19 -7.27 10.00
CA LYS A 60 1.49 -6.86 11.37
C LYS A 60 2.96 -7.20 11.57
N ASP A 61 3.82 -6.19 11.60
CA ASP A 61 5.06 -6.36 12.36
C ASP A 61 4.63 -6.65 13.80
N GLU A 62 5.01 -7.84 14.30
CA GLU A 62 4.88 -8.26 15.69
C GLU A 62 5.93 -7.58 16.56
#